data_AF-F2QGF7-F1
#
_entry.id   AF-F2QGF7-F1
#
_cell.length_a   1.000
_cell.length_b   1.000
_cell.length_c   1.000
_cell.angle_alpha   90.00
_cell.angle_beta   90.00
_cell.angle_gamma   90.00
#
_symmetry.space_group_name_H-M   'P 1'
#
loop_
_entity.id
_entity.type
_entity.pdbx_description
1 polymer ?
#
loop_
_entity_poly.entity_id
_entity_poly.type
_entity_poly.pdbx_seq_one_letter_code
_entity_poly.pdbx_strand_id
1 'polypeptide(L)'
;MVYNMTDKNIKIGLLDLEMSQFDIPKKVVILSVKVNNKYKEVNGENVKTDEVSKITSTVLDADKVKVLTEMGISTDDLKAINLEIIGNLDKIAKLAQNDALLNVSVELIRPKVRLAWNMARSNWAGVKIVCEDIKVLGE
;
A
#
# COMPACT_ATOMS: atom_id res chain seq x y z
N MET A 1 9.03 6.48 21.85
CA MET A 1 7.79 7.22 22.13
C MET A 1 6.89 6.29 22.94
N VAL A 2 6.28 6.76 24.03
CA VAL A 2 5.37 5.94 24.86
C VAL A 2 3.94 6.27 24.43
N TYR A 3 3.23 5.29 23.88
CA TYR A 3 1.81 5.47 23.52
C TYR A 3 0.94 5.02 24.70
N ASN A 4 0.00 5.87 25.09
CA ASN A 4 -0.98 5.51 26.10
C ASN A 4 -2.21 4.88 25.41
N MET A 5 -2.56 3.64 25.79
CA MET A 5 -3.69 2.90 25.24
C MET A 5 -5.06 3.59 25.45
N THR A 6 -5.15 4.53 26.39
CA THR A 6 -6.38 5.30 26.65
C THR A 6 -6.42 6.65 25.91
N ASP A 7 -5.38 7.01 25.15
CA ASP A 7 -5.36 8.27 24.41
C ASP A 7 -6.29 8.19 23.19
N LYS A 8 -7.38 8.97 23.25
CA LYS A 8 -8.40 9.04 22.20
C LYS A 8 -7.96 9.85 20.97
N ASN A 9 -6.84 10.57 21.05
CA ASN A 9 -6.31 11.36 19.94
C ASN A 9 -5.42 10.52 19.02
N ILE A 10 -4.96 9.35 19.48
CA ILE A 10 -4.16 8.43 18.67
C ILE A 10 -5.06 7.66 17.72
N LYS A 11 -4.88 7.90 16.42
CA LYS A 11 -5.47 7.05 15.38
C LYS A 11 -4.59 5.82 15.20
N ILE A 12 -5.01 4.70 15.78
CA ILE A 12 -4.25 3.44 15.78
C ILE A 12 -3.81 2.98 14.37
N GLY A 13 -4.62 3.25 13.33
CA GLY A 13 -4.28 2.94 11.93
C GLY A 13 -3.17 3.79 11.32
N LEU A 14 -2.72 4.83 12.00
CA LEU A 14 -1.60 5.69 11.59
C LEU A 14 -0.31 5.39 12.36
N LEU A 15 -0.34 4.45 13.32
CA LEU A 15 0.84 4.05 14.06
C LEU A 15 1.78 3.22 13.18
N ASP A 16 3.03 3.67 13.10
CA ASP A 16 4.12 2.91 12.50
C ASP A 16 4.55 1.83 13.51
N LEU A 17 4.50 0.58 13.09
CA LEU A 17 4.98 -0.56 13.87
C LEU A 17 6.50 -0.69 13.74
N GLU A 18 7.11 -1.36 14.72
CA GLU A 18 8.56 -1.60 14.74
C GLU A 18 8.98 -2.48 13.56
N MET A 19 9.74 -1.89 12.62
CA MET A 19 10.05 -2.55 11.34
C MET A 19 10.94 -3.77 11.52
N SER A 20 11.79 -3.81 12.56
CA SER A 20 12.68 -4.95 12.82
C SER A 20 11.95 -6.25 13.16
N GLN A 21 10.63 -6.19 13.42
CA GLN A 21 9.79 -7.36 13.69
C GLN A 21 9.24 -8.00 12.41
N PHE A 22 9.53 -7.44 11.24
CA PHE A 22 8.97 -7.87 9.96
C PHE A 22 10.07 -8.08 8.93
N ASP A 23 9.87 -9.08 8.06
CA ASP A 23 10.61 -9.19 6.81
C ASP A 23 9.86 -8.40 5.73
N ILE A 24 10.39 -7.24 5.36
CA ILE A 24 9.72 -6.28 4.48
C ILE A 24 10.41 -6.31 3.11
N PRO A 25 9.70 -6.66 2.02
CA PRO A 25 10.29 -6.66 0.70
C PRO A 25 10.68 -5.24 0.28
N LYS A 26 11.92 -5.06 -0.18
CA LYS A 26 12.39 -3.77 -0.71
C LYS A 26 11.87 -3.52 -2.12
N LYS A 27 11.66 -4.60 -2.89
CA LYS A 27 11.15 -4.59 -4.26
C LYS A 27 9.89 -5.41 -4.32
N VAL A 28 8.89 -4.91 -5.03
CA VAL A 28 7.59 -5.58 -5.15
C VAL A 28 7.07 -5.51 -6.58
N VAL A 29 6.28 -6.50 -6.97
CA VAL A 29 5.50 -6.49 -8.21
C VAL A 29 4.08 -6.03 -7.89
N ILE A 30 3.63 -4.99 -8.58
CA ILE A 30 2.28 -4.43 -8.38
C ILE A 30 1.24 -5.30 -9.09
N LEU A 31 0.24 -5.79 -8.38
CA LEU A 31 -0.86 -6.61 -8.94
C LEU A 31 -2.16 -5.84 -9.15
N SER A 32 -2.33 -4.72 -8.45
CA SER A 32 -3.51 -3.86 -8.60
C SER A 32 -3.16 -2.43 -8.22
N VAL A 33 -3.87 -1.45 -8.78
CA VAL A 33 -3.71 -0.05 -8.40
C VAL A 33 -5.07 0.60 -8.29
N LYS A 34 -5.31 1.29 -7.18
CA LYS A 34 -6.51 2.11 -6.98
C LYS A 34 -6.13 3.46 -6.40
N VAL A 35 -6.43 4.51 -7.15
CA VAL A 35 -6.33 5.90 -6.70
C VAL A 35 -7.56 6.21 -5.84
N ASN A 36 -7.33 6.58 -4.58
CA ASN A 36 -8.40 6.98 -3.67
C ASN A 36 -8.34 8.51 -3.52
N ASN A 37 -9.48 9.17 -3.68
CA ASN A 37 -9.58 10.62 -3.52
C ASN A 37 -10.24 10.98 -2.19
N LYS A 38 -10.09 12.24 -1.78
CA LYS A 38 -10.86 12.79 -0.67
C LYS A 38 -12.32 13.00 -1.08
N TYR A 39 -13.16 13.13 -0.06
CA TYR A 39 -14.56 13.51 -0.19
C TYR A 39 -14.79 14.79 0.60
N LYS A 40 -15.65 15.66 0.10
CA LYS A 40 -16.09 16.87 0.79
C LYS A 40 -17.61 16.87 0.89
N GLU A 41 -18.13 17.38 1.99
CA GLU A 41 -19.57 17.60 2.13
C GLU A 41 -19.97 18.86 1.36
N VAL A 42 -20.95 18.72 0.46
CA VAL A 42 -21.57 19.84 -0.28
C VAL A 42 -23.07 19.63 -0.17
N ASN A 43 -23.77 20.57 0.48
CA ASN A 43 -25.23 20.51 0.68
C ASN A 43 -25.73 19.21 1.34
N GLY A 44 -24.96 18.65 2.30
CA GLY A 44 -25.32 17.41 2.99
C GLY A 44 -24.98 16.12 2.23
N GLU A 45 -24.40 16.22 1.02
CA GLU A 45 -23.92 15.07 0.25
C GLU A 45 -22.39 14.99 0.24
N ASN A 46 -21.85 13.77 0.31
CA ASN A 46 -20.41 13.53 0.19
C ASN A 46 -20.00 13.43 -1.28
N VAL A 47 -19.36 14.48 -1.79
CA VAL A 47 -18.89 14.56 -3.18
C VAL A 47 -17.41 14.22 -3.25
N LYS A 48 -17.04 13.30 -4.14
CA LYS A 48 -15.65 12.94 -4.43
C LYS A 48 -14.90 14.14 -5.02
N THR A 49 -13.71 14.43 -4.52
CA THR A 49 -12.84 15.50 -5.04
C THR A 49 -11.77 14.94 -5.98
N ASP A 50 -11.07 15.82 -6.70
CA ASP A 50 -9.88 15.43 -7.48
C ASP A 50 -8.63 15.24 -6.60
N GLU A 51 -8.65 15.72 -5.35
CA GLU A 51 -7.53 15.59 -4.43
C GLU A 51 -7.30 14.12 -4.04
N VAL A 52 -6.12 13.57 -4.38
CA VAL A 52 -5.75 12.19 -4.05
C VAL A 52 -5.44 12.08 -2.56
N SER A 53 -6.07 11.13 -1.87
CA SER A 53 -5.84 10.86 -0.45
C SER A 53 -4.76 9.80 -0.23
N LYS A 54 -4.74 8.76 -1.07
CA LYS A 54 -3.75 7.68 -1.08
C LYS A 54 -3.91 6.83 -2.34
N ILE A 55 -2.91 6.02 -2.63
CA ILE A 55 -2.99 4.95 -3.63
C ILE A 55 -2.92 3.61 -2.90
N THR A 56 -3.85 2.71 -3.17
CA THR A 56 -3.89 1.37 -2.59
C THR A 56 -3.56 0.34 -3.65
N SER A 57 -2.78 -0.67 -3.29
CA SER A 57 -2.32 -1.72 -4.19
C SER A 57 -2.21 -3.05 -3.44
N THR A 58 -2.34 -4.15 -4.17
CA THR A 58 -1.88 -5.47 -3.74
C THR A 58 -0.59 -5.79 -4.47
N VAL A 59 0.40 -6.31 -3.76
CA VAL A 59 1.74 -6.54 -4.32
C VAL A 59 2.31 -7.90 -3.92
N LEU A 60 3.27 -8.40 -4.71
CA LEU A 60 4.07 -9.57 -4.38
C LEU A 60 5.52 -9.16 -4.14
N ASP A 61 6.23 -9.95 -3.34
CA ASP A 61 7.68 -9.85 -3.19
C ASP A 61 8.36 -10.17 -4.53
N ALA A 62 9.09 -9.20 -5.08
CA ALA A 62 9.68 -9.33 -6.42
C ALA A 62 10.75 -10.42 -6.49
N ASP A 63 11.51 -10.64 -5.42
CA ASP A 63 12.56 -11.66 -5.41
C ASP A 63 11.94 -13.07 -5.42
N LYS A 64 10.81 -13.26 -4.72
CA LYS A 64 10.05 -14.53 -4.75
C LYS A 64 9.38 -14.78 -6.10
N VAL A 65 8.80 -13.74 -6.69
CA VAL A 65 8.23 -13.82 -8.04
C VAL A 65 9.30 -14.28 -9.03
N LYS A 66 10.47 -13.62 -9.02
CA LYS A 66 11.59 -13.95 -9.91
C LYS A 66 11.99 -15.42 -9.79
N VAL A 67 12.25 -15.90 -8.58
CA VAL A 67 12.69 -17.30 -8.36
C VAL A 67 11.64 -18.30 -8.84
N LEU A 68 10.35 -18.08 -8.53
CA LEU A 68 9.30 -19.00 -8.95
C LEU A 68 9.12 -19.00 -10.48
N THR A 69 9.17 -17.84 -11.12
CA THR A 69 9.10 -17.73 -12.57
C THR A 69 10.28 -18.45 -13.24
N GLU A 70 11.50 -18.30 -12.73
CA GLU A 70 12.69 -19.02 -13.23
C GLU A 70 12.57 -20.54 -13.09
N MET A 71 11.83 -21.02 -12.09
CA MET A 71 11.54 -22.43 -11.88
C MET A 71 10.32 -22.94 -12.68
N GLY A 72 9.64 -22.08 -13.44
CA GLY A 72 8.40 -22.43 -14.15
C GLY A 72 7.21 -22.70 -13.23
N ILE A 73 7.24 -22.16 -12.00
CA ILE A 73 6.17 -22.31 -11.01
C ILE A 73 5.27 -21.07 -11.06
N SER A 74 3.95 -21.27 -11.00
CA SER A 74 2.99 -20.16 -10.93
C SER A 74 3.15 -19.35 -9.65
N THR A 75 3.00 -18.04 -9.77
CA THR A 75 3.01 -17.10 -8.63
C THR A 75 1.61 -16.80 -8.09
N ASP A 76 0.55 -17.38 -8.66
CA ASP A 76 -0.84 -17.06 -8.31
C ASP A 76 -1.19 -17.39 -6.85
N ASP A 77 -0.55 -18.42 -6.30
CA ASP A 77 -0.75 -18.85 -4.91
C ASP A 77 0.10 -18.05 -3.90
N LEU A 78 0.94 -17.12 -4.37
CA LEU A 78 1.67 -16.25 -3.45
C LEU A 78 0.70 -15.31 -2.74
N LYS A 79 0.84 -15.24 -1.41
CA LYS A 79 0.04 -14.34 -0.59
C LYS A 79 0.39 -12.88 -0.90
N ALA A 80 -0.56 -12.17 -1.51
CA ALA A 80 -0.43 -10.74 -1.77
C ALA A 80 -0.34 -9.92 -0.47
N ILE A 81 0.46 -8.87 -0.52
CA ILE A 81 0.66 -7.90 0.55
C ILE A 81 -0.14 -6.64 0.20
N ASN A 82 -0.84 -6.09 1.19
CA ASN A 82 -1.51 -4.79 1.04
C ASN A 82 -0.47 -3.66 1.13
N LEU A 83 -0.45 -2.81 0.12
CA LEU A 83 0.39 -1.62 0.02
C LEU A 83 -0.49 -0.35 0.01
N GLU A 84 -0.11 0.64 0.80
CA GLU A 84 -0.61 2.01 0.68
C GLU A 84 0.53 2.97 0.38
N ILE A 85 0.35 3.80 -0.63
CA ILE A 85 1.26 4.89 -0.96
C ILE A 85 0.60 6.18 -0.51
N ILE A 86 1.30 6.92 0.37
CA ILE A 86 0.75 8.11 1.04
C ILE A 86 1.50 9.40 0.72
N GLY A 87 2.63 9.31 0.01
CA GLY A 87 3.40 10.45 -0.48
C GLY A 87 3.51 10.47 -2.00
N ASN A 88 4.00 11.58 -2.55
CA ASN A 88 4.21 11.79 -3.99
C ASN A 88 2.99 11.39 -4.86
N LEU A 89 1.79 11.63 -4.31
CA LEU A 89 0.52 11.10 -4.85
C LEU A 89 0.24 11.59 -6.26
N ASP A 90 0.50 12.85 -6.59
CA ASP A 90 0.27 13.38 -7.94
C ASP A 90 1.15 12.70 -8.99
N LYS A 91 2.43 12.45 -8.65
CA LYS A 91 3.37 11.74 -9.52
C LYS A 91 2.88 10.31 -9.78
N ILE A 92 2.52 9.62 -8.70
CA ILE A 92 2.20 8.19 -8.75
C ILE A 92 0.81 7.97 -9.33
N ALA A 93 -0.15 8.87 -9.09
CA ALA A 93 -1.47 8.83 -9.70
C ALA A 93 -1.38 9.01 -11.22
N LYS A 94 -0.45 9.85 -11.72
CA LYS A 94 -0.16 9.96 -13.15
C LYS A 94 0.46 8.68 -13.72
N LEU A 95 1.41 8.07 -13.00
CA LEU A 95 1.99 6.78 -13.40
C LEU A 95 0.97 5.64 -13.39
N ALA A 96 -0.02 5.70 -12.49
CA ALA A 96 -1.09 4.71 -12.39
C ALA A 96 -2.14 4.80 -13.50
N GLN A 97 -2.08 5.83 -14.36
CA GLN A 97 -3.03 5.95 -15.47
C GLN A 97 -2.83 4.82 -16.47
N ASN A 98 -3.94 4.35 -17.05
CA ASN A 98 -3.95 3.31 -18.10
C ASN A 98 -3.24 2.02 -17.67
N ASP A 99 -3.36 1.63 -16.40
CA ASP A 99 -2.78 0.40 -15.85
C ASP A 99 -1.26 0.26 -16.02
N ALA A 100 -0.53 1.36 -16.26
CA ALA A 100 0.90 1.32 -16.56
C ALA A 100 1.80 0.87 -15.39
N LEU A 101 1.24 0.71 -14.19
CA LEU A 101 1.91 0.13 -13.03
C LEU A 101 1.56 -1.35 -12.81
N LEU A 102 0.62 -1.92 -13.56
CA LEU A 102 0.21 -3.30 -13.39
C LEU A 102 1.33 -4.25 -13.85
N ASN A 103 1.64 -5.24 -13.01
CA ASN A 103 2.73 -6.21 -13.17
C ASN A 103 4.13 -5.60 -13.25
N VAL A 104 4.28 -4.32 -12.88
CA VAL A 104 5.57 -3.63 -12.87
C VAL A 104 6.28 -3.85 -11.55
N SER A 105 7.59 -4.11 -11.64
CA SER A 105 8.48 -4.15 -10.47
C SER A 105 8.85 -2.75 -10.00
N VAL A 106 8.68 -2.49 -8.71
CA VAL A 106 9.00 -1.19 -8.10
C VAL A 106 9.81 -1.38 -6.82
N GLU A 107 10.68 -0.42 -6.53
CA GLU A 107 11.33 -0.27 -5.23
C GLU A 107 10.50 0.63 -4.33
N LEU A 108 10.28 0.19 -3.08
CA LEU A 108 9.54 0.95 -2.06
C LEU A 108 10.45 1.98 -1.40
N ILE A 109 10.05 3.25 -1.39
CA ILE A 109 10.81 4.33 -0.76
C ILE A 109 10.24 4.65 0.62
N ARG A 110 11.09 4.51 1.65
CA ARG A 110 10.75 4.69 3.06
C ARG A 110 9.52 3.85 3.47
N PRO A 111 9.55 2.51 3.27
CA PRO A 111 8.45 1.65 3.68
C PRO A 111 8.32 1.65 5.20
N LYS A 112 7.10 1.45 5.66
CA LYS A 112 6.66 1.36 7.06
C LYS A 112 5.64 0.22 7.15
N VAL A 113 5.44 -0.31 8.34
CA VAL A 113 4.40 -1.30 8.60
C VAL A 113 3.32 -0.66 9.46
N ARG A 114 2.06 -0.83 9.08
CA ARG A 114 0.91 -0.36 9.87
C ARG A 114 -0.14 -1.46 10.00
N LEU A 115 -1.02 -1.32 10.98
CA LEU A 115 -2.18 -2.21 11.09
C LEU A 115 -3.10 -2.08 9.87
N ALA A 116 -3.61 -3.20 9.39
CA ALA A 116 -4.60 -3.25 8.33
C ALA A 116 -6.00 -3.28 8.93
N TRP A 117 -6.86 -2.35 8.51
CA TRP A 117 -8.28 -2.38 8.84
C TRP A 117 -8.99 -3.33 7.89
N ASN A 118 -9.65 -4.35 8.44
CA ASN A 118 -10.50 -5.26 7.70
C ASN A 118 -11.92 -4.70 7.68
N MET A 119 -12.32 -4.17 6.51
CA MET A 119 -13.66 -3.60 6.30
C MET A 119 -14.78 -4.63 6.51
N ALA A 120 -14.59 -5.87 6.06
CA ALA A 120 -15.61 -6.91 6.14
C ALA A 120 -15.88 -7.35 7.59
N ARG A 121 -14.85 -7.35 8.43
CA ARG A 121 -14.94 -7.77 9.84
C ARG A 121 -15.01 -6.59 10.81
N SER A 122 -14.93 -5.36 10.32
CA SER A 122 -14.89 -4.14 11.13
C SER A 122 -13.89 -4.22 12.29
N ASN A 123 -12.68 -4.72 12.00
CA ASN A 123 -11.62 -4.86 13.00
C ASN A 123 -10.23 -4.66 12.39
N TRP A 124 -9.22 -4.49 13.26
CA TRP A 124 -7.83 -4.54 12.85
C TRP A 124 -7.42 -6.01 12.69
N ALA A 125 -7.10 -6.42 11.46
CA ALA A 125 -6.71 -7.79 11.17
C ALA A 125 -5.53 -7.81 10.18
N GLY A 126 -4.35 -8.12 10.71
CA GLY A 126 -3.10 -8.17 9.97
C GLY A 126 -2.41 -6.82 9.83
N VAL A 127 -1.42 -6.79 8.94
CA VAL A 127 -0.58 -5.62 8.68
C VAL A 127 -0.58 -5.28 7.19
N LYS A 128 -0.20 -4.04 6.89
CA LYS A 128 0.01 -3.52 5.54
C LYS A 128 1.34 -2.79 5.49
N ILE A 129 1.91 -2.73 4.29
CA ILE A 129 3.05 -1.86 4.02
C ILE A 129 2.50 -0.48 3.65
N VAL A 130 3.16 0.57 4.13
CA VAL A 130 2.90 1.95 3.76
C VAL A 130 4.19 2.59 3.30
N CYS A 131 4.23 3.26 2.15
CA CYS A 131 5.43 3.95 1.69
C CYS A 131 5.14 5.40 1.26
N GLU A 132 6.19 6.20 1.21
CA GLU A 132 6.10 7.61 0.82
C GLU A 132 6.28 7.81 -0.68
N ASP A 133 6.90 6.85 -1.37
CA ASP A 133 7.05 6.87 -2.81
C ASP A 133 7.36 5.46 -3.34
N ILE A 134 7.31 5.31 -4.65
CA ILE A 134 7.81 4.16 -5.39
C ILE A 134 8.76 4.61 -6.50
N LYS A 135 9.73 3.76 -6.81
CA LYS A 135 10.61 3.89 -7.96
C LYS A 135 10.38 2.72 -8.90
N VAL A 136 9.92 3.00 -10.11
CA VAL A 136 9.79 1.98 -11.16
C VAL A 136 11.18 1.43 -11.49
N LEU A 137 11.29 0.12 -11.49
CA LEU A 137 12.47 -0.58 -11.97
C LEU A 137 12.24 -0.87 -13.45
N GLY A 138 13.19 -0.48 -14.30
CA GLY A 138 13.13 -0.83 -15.73
C GLY A 138 13.18 -2.35 -15.91
N GLU A 139 12.69 -2.82 -17.06
CA GLU A 139 12.86 -4.20 -17.52
C GLU A 139 14.35 -4.59 -17.63
#